data_AF-A0A7S0LBW7-F1
#
_entry.id   AF-A0A7S0LBW7-F1
#
_cell.length_a   1.000
_cell.length_b   1.000
_cell.length_c   1.000
_cell.angle_alpha   90.00
_cell.angle_beta   90.00
_cell.angle_gamma   90.00
#
_symmetry.space_group_name_H-M   'P 1'
#
loop_
_entity.id
_entity.type
_entity.pdbx_description
1 polymer ?
#
loop_
_entity_poly.entity_id
_entity_poly.type
_entity_poly.pdbx_seq_one_letter_code
_entity_poly.pdbx_strand_id
1 'polypeptide(L)'
;DSALGTKPLPPADMPTRYVRRLPLTPAGPTRQQVVARNEEESNSATEVFFQIGPDAGNDWMLLALLSQLLEQPFYAELRTKQQLGYIVQSGVAETRGVRGLSFSVQSSVAPPPEGERRG
;
A
#
# COMPACT_ATOMS: atom_id res chain seq x y z
N ASP A 1 19.65 -12.90 32.89
CA ASP A 1 18.80 -12.36 31.81
C ASP A 1 17.60 -11.60 32.33
N SER A 2 17.75 -10.29 32.58
CA SER A 2 16.62 -9.39 32.79
C SER A 2 16.61 -8.42 31.62
N ALA A 3 16.01 -8.86 30.52
CA ALA A 3 15.90 -8.07 29.31
C ALA A 3 14.89 -6.94 29.55
N LEU A 4 15.41 -5.72 29.69
CA LEU A 4 14.74 -4.42 29.56
C LEU A 4 13.42 -4.28 30.36
N GLY A 5 13.47 -3.57 31.50
CA GLY A 5 12.33 -3.19 32.35
C GLY A 5 11.31 -2.27 31.68
N THR A 6 10.72 -2.73 30.59
CA THR A 6 9.68 -2.05 29.82
C THR A 6 8.35 -2.22 30.56
N LYS A 7 7.77 -1.10 31.00
CA LYS A 7 6.40 -1.06 31.49
C LYS A 7 5.48 -0.82 30.30
N PRO A 8 4.32 -1.51 30.20
CA PRO A 8 3.34 -1.26 29.14
C PRO A 8 2.96 0.22 29.12
N LEU A 9 2.76 0.77 27.90
CA LEU A 9 2.33 2.15 27.74
C LEU A 9 0.96 2.34 28.43
N PRO A 10 0.77 3.35 29.29
CA PRO A 10 -0.52 3.66 29.87
C PRO A 10 -1.57 3.91 28.77
N PRO A 11 -2.84 3.50 28.94
CA PRO A 11 -3.88 3.73 27.93
C PRO A 11 -4.04 5.20 27.52
N ALA A 12 -3.78 6.15 28.43
CA ALA A 12 -3.84 7.58 28.17
C ALA A 12 -2.75 8.08 27.21
N ASP A 13 -1.61 7.38 27.14
CA ASP A 13 -0.48 7.71 26.29
C ASP A 13 -0.50 6.93 24.97
N MET A 14 -1.48 6.02 24.79
CA MET A 14 -1.61 5.27 23.55
C MET A 14 -1.91 6.23 22.40
N PRO A 15 -1.15 6.16 21.29
CA PRO A 15 -1.39 7.03 20.16
C PRO A 15 -2.79 6.79 19.58
N THR A 16 -3.57 7.86 19.47
CA THR A 16 -4.88 7.78 18.82
C THR A 16 -4.68 7.53 17.32
N ARG A 17 -5.16 6.38 16.83
CA ARG A 17 -5.11 6.02 15.41
C ARG A 17 -6.14 6.83 14.63
N TYR A 18 -5.70 7.87 13.94
CA TYR A 18 -6.54 8.62 13.00
C TYR A 18 -6.58 7.93 11.64
N VAL A 19 -7.67 7.22 11.40
CA VAL A 19 -7.96 6.58 10.10
C VAL A 19 -8.79 7.55 9.26
N ARG A 20 -8.21 8.08 8.18
CA ARG A 20 -8.98 8.84 7.20
C ARG A 20 -9.64 7.85 6.23
N ARG A 21 -10.95 7.59 6.41
CA ARG A 21 -11.74 6.98 5.35
C ARG A 21 -11.98 8.04 4.27
N LEU A 22 -11.56 7.75 3.04
CA LEU A 22 -11.86 8.63 1.92
C LEU A 22 -13.37 8.53 1.59
N PRO A 23 -14.06 9.66 1.35
CA PRO A 23 -15.50 9.63 1.07
C PRO A 23 -15.78 8.89 -0.24
N LEU A 24 -16.91 8.21 -0.35
CA LEU A 24 -17.39 7.75 -1.66
C LEU A 24 -17.99 8.94 -2.39
N THR A 25 -17.64 9.11 -3.66
CA THR A 25 -18.29 10.09 -4.54
C THR A 25 -19.38 9.40 -5.36
N PRO A 26 -20.34 10.13 -5.94
CA PRO A 26 -21.28 9.55 -6.91
C PRO A 26 -20.60 8.87 -8.10
N ALA A 27 -19.34 9.23 -8.39
CA ALA A 27 -18.51 8.64 -9.44
C ALA A 27 -17.67 7.44 -8.97
N GLY A 28 -17.80 7.02 -7.71
CA GLY A 28 -17.09 5.87 -7.13
C GLY A 28 -16.09 6.24 -6.02
N PRO A 29 -15.13 5.34 -5.72
CA PRO A 29 -14.17 5.52 -4.63
C PRO A 29 -13.29 6.75 -4.84
N THR A 30 -13.07 7.52 -3.77
CA THR A 30 -12.09 8.61 -3.80
C THR A 30 -10.68 8.03 -3.81
N ARG A 31 -9.84 8.52 -4.72
CA ARG A 31 -8.39 8.24 -4.76
C ARG A 31 -7.63 9.46 -4.27
N GLN A 32 -6.79 9.28 -3.27
CA GLN A 32 -5.76 10.25 -2.91
C GLN A 32 -4.49 9.96 -3.72
N GLN A 33 -3.95 10.96 -4.39
CA GLN A 33 -2.68 10.85 -5.11
C GLN A 33 -1.68 11.82 -4.52
N VAL A 34 -0.50 11.32 -4.22
CA VAL A 34 0.66 12.12 -3.82
C VAL A 34 1.75 11.86 -4.85
N VAL A 35 2.22 12.93 -5.49
CA VAL A 35 3.34 12.85 -6.44
C VAL A 35 4.55 13.47 -5.73
N ALA A 36 5.49 12.63 -5.33
CA ALA A 36 6.79 13.07 -4.85
C ALA A 36 7.75 13.13 -6.05
N ARG A 37 8.27 14.31 -6.34
CA ARG A 37 9.32 14.49 -7.35
C ARG A 37 10.68 14.35 -6.68
N ASN A 38 11.55 13.53 -7.27
CA ASN A 38 12.96 13.46 -6.92
C ASN A 38 13.77 13.88 -8.14
N GLU A 39 14.27 15.11 -8.17
CA GLU A 39 14.99 15.67 -9.33
C GLU A 39 16.34 14.98 -9.57
N GLU A 40 16.88 14.28 -8.57
CA GLU A 40 18.15 13.56 -8.64
C GLU A 40 18.00 12.10 -9.13
N GLU A 41 16.77 11.59 -9.20
CA GLU A 41 16.48 10.20 -9.56
C GLU A 41 15.67 10.14 -10.86
N SER A 42 16.26 9.54 -11.90
CA SER A 42 15.59 9.34 -13.18
C SER A 42 14.53 8.23 -13.14
N ASN A 43 14.59 7.35 -12.14
CA ASN A 43 13.62 6.29 -11.95
C ASN A 43 12.30 6.82 -11.36
N SER A 44 11.19 6.23 -11.80
CA SER A 44 9.87 6.46 -11.22
C SER A 44 9.49 5.31 -10.29
N ALA A 45 8.79 5.64 -9.20
CA ALA A 45 8.14 4.67 -8.34
C ALA A 45 6.66 5.03 -8.21
N THR A 46 5.79 4.04 -8.37
CA THR A 46 4.36 4.16 -8.17
C THR A 46 3.91 3.12 -7.15
N GLU A 47 3.24 3.58 -6.10
CA GLU A 47 2.58 2.74 -5.12
C GLU A 47 1.07 3.01 -5.14
N VAL A 48 0.28 1.94 -5.13
CA VAL A 48 -1.17 2.00 -4.98
C VAL A 48 -1.56 1.19 -3.75
N PHE A 49 -2.19 1.86 -2.79
CA PHE A 49 -2.66 1.25 -1.56
C PHE A 49 -4.19 1.17 -1.51
N PHE A 50 -4.73 -0.03 -1.40
CA PHE A 50 -6.15 -0.29 -1.20
C PHE A 50 -6.45 -0.51 0.27
N GLN A 51 -7.04 0.51 0.90
CA GLN A 51 -7.42 0.50 2.30
C GLN A 51 -8.61 -0.45 2.54
N ILE A 52 -8.45 -1.42 3.45
CA ILE A 52 -9.53 -2.36 3.83
C ILE A 52 -10.16 -1.92 5.15
N GLY A 53 -9.35 -1.79 6.21
CA GLY A 53 -9.90 -1.47 7.52
C GLY A 53 -8.89 -1.62 8.67
N PRO A 54 -9.31 -1.26 9.90
CA PRO A 54 -8.51 -1.53 11.10
C PRO A 54 -8.31 -3.03 11.30
N ASP A 55 -7.30 -3.39 12.10
CA ASP A 55 -7.02 -4.77 12.48
C ASP A 55 -8.12 -5.33 13.39
N ALA A 56 -9.20 -5.85 12.78
CA ALA A 56 -10.35 -6.42 13.48
C ALA A 56 -10.87 -7.67 12.75
N GLY A 57 -11.04 -8.76 13.50
CA GLY A 57 -11.71 -9.97 13.01
C GLY A 57 -10.94 -10.75 11.94
N ASN A 58 -11.68 -11.46 11.10
CA ASN A 58 -11.15 -12.40 10.11
C ASN A 58 -10.64 -11.73 8.82
N ASP A 59 -10.85 -10.43 8.66
CA ASP A 59 -10.44 -9.68 7.47
C ASP A 59 -8.93 -9.78 7.23
N TRP A 60 -8.13 -9.89 8.29
CA TRP A 60 -6.69 -10.14 8.20
C TRP A 60 -6.35 -11.43 7.46
N MET A 61 -7.03 -12.54 7.80
CA MET A 61 -6.73 -13.83 7.19
C MET A 61 -7.11 -13.83 5.71
N LEU A 62 -8.27 -13.23 5.38
CA LEU A 62 -8.71 -13.06 3.99
C LEU A 62 -7.74 -12.18 3.20
N LEU A 63 -7.24 -11.10 3.81
CA LEU A 63 -6.27 -10.20 3.20
C LEU A 63 -4.94 -10.90 2.93
N ALA A 64 -4.45 -11.69 3.88
CA ALA A 64 -3.22 -12.47 3.73
C ALA A 64 -3.35 -13.52 2.62
N LEU A 65 -4.47 -14.25 2.58
CA LEU A 65 -4.75 -15.22 1.52
C LEU A 65 -4.85 -14.56 0.14
N LEU A 66 -5.56 -13.44 0.06
CA LEU A 66 -5.69 -12.67 -1.18
C LEU A 66 -4.32 -12.15 -1.65
N SER A 67 -3.51 -11.61 -0.74
CA SER A 67 -2.14 -11.17 -1.05
C SER A 67 -1.30 -12.29 -1.65
N GLN A 68 -1.37 -13.50 -1.07
CA GLN A 68 -0.60 -14.64 -1.55
C GLN A 68 -1.06 -15.14 -2.92
N LEU A 69 -2.37 -15.11 -3.19
CA LEU A 69 -2.94 -15.43 -4.50
C LEU A 69 -2.52 -14.42 -5.58
N LEU A 70 -2.39 -13.14 -5.23
CA LEU A 70 -2.10 -12.07 -6.17
C LEU A 70 -0.60 -11.90 -6.46
N GLU A 71 0.29 -12.32 -5.56
CA GLU A 71 1.73 -12.09 -5.67
C GLU A 71 2.33 -12.62 -6.98
N GLN A 72 2.13 -13.91 -7.27
CA GLN A 72 2.62 -14.54 -8.49
C GLN A 72 2.07 -13.91 -9.79
N PRO A 73 0.73 -13.79 -9.97
CA PRO A 73 0.19 -13.22 -11.20
C PRO A 73 0.56 -11.74 -11.37
N PHE A 74 0.63 -10.96 -10.28
CA PHE A 74 1.05 -9.55 -10.34
C PHE A 74 2.50 -9.42 -10.80
N TYR A 75 3.41 -10.20 -10.19
CA TYR A 75 4.82 -10.20 -10.57
C TYR A 75 4.99 -10.65 -12.02
N ALA A 76 4.37 -11.76 -12.43
CA ALA A 76 4.46 -12.25 -13.80
C ALA A 76 3.93 -11.22 -14.81
N GLU A 77 2.78 -10.61 -14.56
CA GLU A 77 2.17 -9.68 -15.52
C GLU A 77 3.04 -8.42 -15.73
N LEU A 78 3.48 -7.78 -14.66
CA LEU A 78 4.19 -6.49 -14.77
C LEU A 78 5.69 -6.66 -15.03
N ARG A 79 6.34 -7.65 -14.40
CA ARG A 79 7.79 -7.85 -14.54
C ARG A 79 8.16 -8.59 -15.82
N THR A 80 7.44 -9.65 -16.18
CA THR A 80 7.85 -10.53 -17.29
C THR A 80 7.17 -10.19 -18.60
N LYS A 81 5.86 -9.90 -18.60
CA LYS A 81 5.14 -9.58 -19.85
C LYS A 81 5.28 -8.12 -20.26
N GLN A 82 4.96 -7.20 -19.35
CA GLN A 82 4.92 -5.77 -19.67
C GLN A 82 6.28 -5.07 -19.48
N GLN A 83 7.22 -5.73 -18.78
CA GLN A 83 8.58 -5.22 -18.51
C GLN A 83 8.59 -3.82 -17.86
N LEU A 84 7.54 -3.50 -17.10
CA LEU A 84 7.25 -2.16 -16.62
C LEU A 84 8.08 -1.75 -15.40
N GLY A 85 9.02 -2.56 -14.92
CA GLY A 85 9.83 -2.21 -13.77
C GLY A 85 10.85 -3.27 -13.40
N TYR A 86 11.92 -2.86 -12.72
CA TYR A 86 12.90 -3.80 -12.16
C TYR A 86 12.51 -4.26 -10.75
N ILE A 87 11.74 -3.45 -10.02
CA ILE A 87 11.09 -3.82 -8.76
C ILE A 87 9.57 -3.83 -8.98
N VAL A 88 8.96 -4.98 -8.72
CA VAL A 88 7.51 -5.20 -8.75
C VAL A 88 7.16 -5.99 -7.51
N GLN A 89 6.33 -5.44 -6.64
CA GLN A 89 5.92 -6.10 -5.40
C GLN A 89 4.45 -5.83 -5.10
N SER A 90 3.76 -6.84 -4.60
CA SER A 90 2.45 -6.70 -3.97
C SER A 90 2.48 -7.33 -2.58
N GLY A 91 1.71 -6.79 -1.64
CA GLY A 91 1.69 -7.35 -0.30
C GLY A 91 0.66 -6.70 0.61
N VAL A 92 0.47 -7.30 1.78
CA VAL A 92 -0.26 -6.65 2.87
C VAL A 92 0.60 -5.54 3.46
N ALA A 93 0.02 -4.35 3.60
CA ALA A 93 0.67 -3.19 4.21
C ALA A 93 -0.20 -2.60 5.31
N GLU A 94 0.44 -1.99 6.31
CA GLU A 94 -0.23 -1.22 7.37
C GLU A 94 0.18 0.25 7.29
N THR A 95 -0.81 1.14 7.15
CA THR A 95 -0.62 2.58 7.20
C THR A 95 -1.47 3.17 8.32
N ARG A 96 -0.82 3.75 9.34
CA ARG A 96 -1.47 4.43 10.48
C ARG A 96 -2.55 3.58 11.18
N GLY A 97 -2.29 2.29 11.34
CA GLY A 97 -3.22 1.36 11.99
C GLY A 97 -4.34 0.83 11.11
N VAL A 98 -4.25 1.07 9.79
CA VAL A 98 -5.16 0.52 8.79
C VAL A 98 -4.41 -0.44 7.90
N ARG A 99 -4.95 -1.64 7.72
CA ARG A 99 -4.40 -2.61 6.80
C ARG A 99 -5.02 -2.49 5.42
N GLY A 100 -4.23 -2.88 4.44
CA GLY A 100 -4.64 -2.89 3.05
C GLY A 100 -3.70 -3.69 2.18
N LEU A 101 -4.00 -3.75 0.89
CA LEU A 101 -3.08 -4.27 -0.11
C LEU A 101 -2.29 -3.12 -0.73
N SER A 102 -0.97 -3.26 -0.76
CA SER A 102 -0.09 -2.39 -1.52
C SER A 102 0.39 -3.07 -2.79
N PHE A 103 0.46 -2.30 -3.87
CA PHE A 103 1.05 -2.67 -5.14
C PHE A 103 2.06 -1.60 -5.53
N SER A 104 3.32 -2.01 -5.67
CA SER A 104 4.44 -1.11 -5.89
C SER A 104 5.22 -1.53 -7.12
N VAL A 105 5.51 -0.55 -7.98
CA VAL A 105 6.32 -0.72 -9.19
C VAL A 105 7.36 0.40 -9.23
N GLN A 106 8.61 0.02 -9.43
CA GLN A 106 9.69 0.96 -9.73
C GLN A 106 10.29 0.66 -11.10
N SER A 107 10.41 1.70 -11.90
CA SER A 107 10.80 1.61 -13.30
C SER A 107 11.69 2.77 -13.72
N SER A 108 12.42 2.60 -14.81
CA SER A 108 13.15 3.69 -15.48
C SER A 108 12.25 4.52 -16.42
N VAL A 109 10.96 4.19 -16.49
CA VAL A 109 9.97 4.89 -17.33
C VAL A 109 9.31 5.96 -16.47
N ALA A 110 9.13 7.17 -17.01
CA ALA A 110 8.50 8.29 -16.31
C ALA A 110 7.12 7.91 -15.70
N PRO A 111 6.74 8.47 -14.54
CA PRO A 111 5.47 8.14 -13.91
C PRO A 111 4.30 8.47 -14.85
N PRO A 112 3.20 7.68 -14.82
CA PRO A 112 2.07 7.91 -15.70
C PRO A 112 1.50 9.31 -15.47
N PRO A 113 1.18 10.07 -16.55
CA PRO A 113 0.55 11.37 -16.43
C PRO A 113 -0.80 11.24 -15.69
N GLU A 114 -1.17 12.28 -14.94
CA GLU A 114 -2.27 12.28 -13.96
C GLU A 114 -3.64 11.75 -14.47
N GLY A 115 -3.83 11.62 -15.78
CA GLY A 115 -5.07 11.20 -16.45
C GLY A 115 -5.12 9.78 -17.01
N GLU A 116 -4.03 9.01 -17.10
CA GLU A 116 -4.08 7.66 -17.69
C GLU A 116 -4.37 6.59 -16.63
N ARG A 117 -5.66 6.40 -16.36
CA ARG A 117 -6.17 5.25 -15.62
C ARG A 117 -6.67 4.21 -16.62
N ARG A 118 -6.13 2.99 -16.57
CA ARG A 118 -6.81 1.82 -17.12
C ARG A 118 -7.96 1.49 -16.16
N GLY A 119 -9.18 1.63 -16.68
CA GLY A 119 -10.43 1.24 -16.01
C GLY A 119 -10.62 -0.27 -15.99
#